data_AF-A0ABD1VZS9-F1
#
_entry.id   AF-A0ABD1VZS9-F1
#
_cell.length_a   1.000
_cell.length_b   1.000
_cell.length_c   1.000
_cell.angle_alpha   90.00
_cell.angle_beta   90.00
_cell.angle_gamma   90.00
#
_symmetry.space_group_name_H-M   'P 1'
#
loop_
_entity.id
_entity.type
_entity.pdbx_description
1 polymer ?
#
loop_
_entity_poly.entity_id
_entity_poly.type
_entity_poly.pdbx_seq_one_letter_code
_entity_poly.pdbx_strand_id
1 'polypeptide(L)'
;MKQLKQIHAQTITWGLGTNSFALSRILDFCSDPLHGCLSYGYKIFEQIQNPTICIHNTMIKGFLLRDKNIKSIDIFKDMLRNGMCPDNYTLPYVLKACAKMKKFGSWGVSSWVLLEIGFLV
;
A
#
# COMPACT_ATOMS: atom_id res chain seq x y z
N MET A 1 -4.79 -6.50 18.37
CA MET A 1 -4.58 -5.03 18.24
C MET A 1 -3.97 -4.33 19.44
N LYS A 2 -4.27 -4.66 20.72
CA LYS A 2 -3.68 -3.98 21.89
C LYS A 2 -2.14 -4.06 21.92
N GLN A 3 -1.59 -5.27 21.78
CA GLN A 3 -0.14 -5.52 21.76
C GLN A 3 0.57 -4.78 20.61
N LEU A 4 0.00 -4.81 19.39
CA LEU A 4 0.58 -4.08 18.25
C LEU A 4 0.71 -2.58 18.52
N LYS A 5 -0.30 -1.95 19.13
CA LYS A 5 -0.24 -0.52 19.48
C LYS A 5 0.84 -0.25 20.54
N GLN A 6 1.04 -1.17 21.49
CA GLN A 6 2.11 -1.07 22.48
C GLN A 6 3.49 -1.20 21.81
N ILE A 7 3.66 -2.16 20.91
CA ILE A 7 4.90 -2.33 20.13
C ILE A 7 5.19 -1.09 19.28
N HIS A 8 4.16 -0.54 18.62
CA HIS A 8 4.34 0.68 17.83
C HIS A 8 4.70 1.88 18.72
N ALA A 9 4.05 2.06 19.88
CA ALA A 9 4.42 3.10 20.84
C ALA A 9 5.87 2.92 21.34
N GLN A 10 6.28 1.69 21.66
CA GLN A 10 7.66 1.38 22.06
C GLN A 10 8.67 1.70 20.95
N THR A 11 8.35 1.35 19.71
CA THR A 11 9.16 1.66 18.52
C THR A 11 9.39 3.18 18.41
N ILE A 12 8.35 3.99 18.64
CA ILE A 12 8.47 5.45 18.67
C ILE A 12 9.38 5.90 19.83
N THR A 13 9.14 5.39 21.05
CA THR A 13 9.93 5.80 22.24
C THR A 13 11.40 5.42 22.15
N TRP A 14 11.75 4.38 21.39
CA TRP A 14 13.12 3.97 21.14
C TRP A 14 13.79 4.71 19.97
N GLY A 15 13.12 5.71 19.40
CA GLY A 15 13.65 6.49 18.27
C GLY A 15 13.58 5.76 16.92
N LEU A 16 12.89 4.62 16.85
CA LEU A 16 12.71 3.84 15.62
C LEU A 16 11.44 4.22 14.86
N GLY A 17 10.74 5.29 15.26
CA GLY A 17 9.48 5.75 14.64
C GLY A 17 9.59 6.16 13.17
N THR A 18 10.81 6.39 12.65
CA THR A 18 11.09 6.68 11.24
C THR A 18 11.84 5.55 10.54
N ASN A 19 12.16 4.46 11.25
CA ASN A 19 12.92 3.35 10.70
C ASN A 19 12.04 2.54 9.73
N SER A 20 12.37 2.58 8.44
CA SER A 20 11.57 1.92 7.40
C SER A 20 11.40 0.41 7.62
N PHE A 21 12.38 -0.26 8.23
CA PHE A 21 12.29 -1.69 8.53
C PHE A 21 11.32 -1.98 9.68
N ALA A 22 11.40 -1.23 10.79
CA ALA A 22 10.46 -1.39 11.90
C ALA A 22 9.01 -1.11 11.45
N LEU A 23 8.83 -0.04 10.68
CA LEU A 23 7.52 0.34 10.15
C LEU A 23 7.00 -0.67 9.13
N SER A 24 7.85 -1.22 8.25
CA SER A 24 7.40 -2.24 7.28
C SER A 24 6.86 -3.49 7.98
N ARG A 25 7.47 -3.94 9.07
CA ARG A 25 6.96 -5.08 9.87
C ARG A 25 5.62 -4.77 10.54
N ILE A 26 5.44 -3.56 11.06
CA ILE A 26 4.16 -3.12 11.66
C ILE A 26 3.07 -3.06 10.57
N LEU A 27 3.39 -2.52 9.39
CA LEU A 27 2.46 -2.41 8.26
C LEU A 27 2.10 -3.77 7.66
N ASP A 28 3.04 -4.70 7.56
CA ASP A 28 2.83 -6.08 7.13
C ASP A 28 1.78 -6.76 8.02
N PHE A 29 1.95 -6.67 9.35
CA PHE A 29 0.96 -7.17 10.31
C PHE A 29 -0.39 -6.44 10.19
N CYS A 30 -0.39 -5.11 9.98
CA CYS A 30 -1.64 -4.36 9.80
C CYS A 30 -2.40 -4.77 8.53
N SER A 31 -1.67 -5.23 7.51
CA SER A 31 -2.21 -5.60 6.19
C SER A 31 -2.73 -7.04 6.15
N ASP A 32 -2.45 -7.85 7.17
CA ASP A 32 -3.00 -9.20 7.30
C ASP A 32 -4.54 -9.17 7.27
N PRO A 33 -5.20 -9.95 6.39
CA PRO A 33 -6.65 -9.88 6.19
C PRO A 33 -7.46 -10.37 7.41
N LEU A 34 -6.92 -11.30 8.20
CA LEU A 34 -7.64 -11.99 9.27
C LEU A 34 -7.51 -11.28 10.63
N HIS A 35 -6.31 -10.80 10.95
CA HIS A 35 -5.95 -10.29 12.27
C HIS A 35 -5.49 -8.83 12.25
N GLY A 36 -5.15 -8.30 11.07
CA GLY A 36 -4.67 -6.94 10.89
C GLY A 36 -5.76 -5.87 10.92
N CYS A 37 -5.36 -4.63 11.21
CA CYS A 37 -6.20 -3.45 11.09
C CYS A 37 -5.61 -2.50 10.04
N LEU A 38 -6.05 -2.66 8.79
CA LEU A 38 -5.53 -1.87 7.68
C LEU A 38 -5.75 -0.36 7.88
N SER A 39 -6.84 0.04 8.52
CA SER A 39 -7.12 1.45 8.85
C SER A 39 -6.06 2.04 9.76
N TYR A 40 -5.53 1.25 10.70
CA TYR A 40 -4.45 1.67 11.57
C TYR A 40 -3.12 1.72 10.82
N GLY A 41 -2.81 0.67 10.05
CA GLY A 41 -1.62 0.65 9.19
C GLY A 41 -1.58 1.83 8.23
N TYR A 42 -2.71 2.20 7.63
CA TYR A 42 -2.80 3.34 6.74
C TYR A 42 -2.47 4.68 7.43
N LYS A 43 -2.90 4.88 8.69
CA LYS A 43 -2.52 6.07 9.47
C LYS A 43 -1.01 6.13 9.74
N ILE A 44 -0.37 4.98 9.94
CA ILE A 44 1.08 4.91 10.10
C ILE A 44 1.75 5.23 8.77
N PHE A 45 1.28 4.63 7.68
CA PHE A 45 1.78 4.87 6.32
C PHE A 45 1.76 6.35 5.95
N GLU A 46 0.68 7.07 6.24
CA GLU A 46 0.56 8.52 5.99
C GLU A 46 1.58 9.37 6.78
N GLN A 47 2.16 8.84 7.86
CA GLN A 47 3.18 9.50 8.67
C GLN A 47 4.61 9.19 8.21
N ILE A 48 4.80 8.25 7.28
CA ILE A 48 6.13 7.86 6.82
C ILE A 48 6.63 8.86 5.78
N GLN A 49 7.72 9.54 6.11
CA GLN A 49 8.44 10.36 5.15
C GLN A 49 9.26 9.45 4.22
N ASN A 50 9.02 9.52 2.91
CA ASN A 50 9.67 8.70 1.88
C ASN A 50 9.48 7.17 2.08
N PRO A 51 8.24 6.64 1.94
CA PRO A 51 8.00 5.21 2.11
C PRO A 51 8.70 4.41 1.00
N THR A 52 9.28 3.26 1.37
CA THR A 52 9.95 2.38 0.41
C THR A 52 8.96 1.71 -0.54
N ILE A 53 9.45 1.14 -1.65
CA ILE A 53 8.65 0.35 -2.60
C ILE A 53 7.93 -0.80 -1.88
N CYS A 54 8.64 -1.49 -0.96
CA CYS A 54 8.07 -2.57 -0.15
C CYS A 54 6.89 -2.11 0.73
N ILE A 55 6.98 -0.91 1.31
CA ILE A 55 5.89 -0.31 2.10
C ILE A 55 4.68 -0.02 1.22
N HIS A 56 4.87 0.58 0.04
CA HIS A 56 3.80 0.81 -0.93
C HIS A 56 3.14 -0.51 -1.35
N ASN A 57 3.94 -1.52 -1.72
CA ASN A 57 3.46 -2.83 -2.12
C ASN A 57 2.62 -3.51 -1.03
N THR A 58 3.06 -3.43 0.22
CA THR A 58 2.33 -3.93 1.38
C THR A 58 0.95 -3.29 1.49
N MET A 59 0.88 -1.96 1.35
CA MET A 59 -0.38 -1.22 1.45
C MET A 59 -1.31 -1.48 0.25
N ILE A 60 -0.78 -1.49 -0.98
CA ILE A 60 -1.52 -1.83 -2.20
C ILE A 60 -2.17 -3.21 -2.05
N LYS A 61 -1.37 -4.22 -1.66
CA LYS A 61 -1.85 -5.58 -1.38
C LYS A 61 -2.93 -5.59 -0.29
N GLY A 62 -2.69 -4.88 0.81
CA GLY A 62 -3.63 -4.80 1.93
C GLY A 62 -5.01 -4.26 1.51
N PHE A 63 -5.05 -3.18 0.72
CA PHE A 63 -6.32 -2.63 0.22
C PHE A 63 -6.98 -3.55 -0.82
N LEU A 64 -6.21 -4.14 -1.73
CA LEU A 64 -6.70 -5.10 -2.73
C LEU A 64 -7.37 -6.33 -2.09
N LEU A 65 -6.77 -6.88 -1.04
CA LEU A 65 -7.30 -8.06 -0.33
C LEU A 65 -8.60 -7.77 0.42
N ARG A 66 -8.90 -6.50 0.70
CA ARG A 66 -10.13 -6.04 1.35
C ARG A 66 -11.12 -5.37 0.39
N ASP A 67 -10.98 -5.65 -0.91
CA ASP A 67 -11.80 -5.13 -2.01
C ASP A 67 -11.86 -3.59 -2.11
N LYS A 68 -10.90 -2.89 -1.50
CA LYS A 68 -10.75 -1.43 -1.58
C LYS A 68 -9.89 -1.06 -2.77
N ASN A 69 -10.31 -1.48 -3.95
CA ASN A 69 -9.53 -1.39 -5.19
C ASN A 69 -9.14 0.05 -5.57
N ILE A 70 -10.04 1.03 -5.35
CA ILE A 70 -9.76 2.44 -5.64
C ILE A 70 -8.55 2.93 -4.82
N LYS A 71 -8.54 2.69 -3.51
CA LYS A 71 -7.42 3.06 -2.64
C LYS A 71 -6.11 2.36 -3.02
N SER A 72 -6.20 1.11 -3.46
CA SER A 72 -5.03 0.39 -3.98
C SER A 72 -4.42 1.09 -5.20
N ILE A 73 -5.24 1.63 -6.10
CA ILE A 73 -4.79 2.38 -7.27
C ILE A 73 -4.29 3.77 -6.88
N ASP A 74 -4.92 4.44 -5.91
CA ASP A 74 -4.48 5.76 -5.44
C ASP A 74 -3.06 5.70 -4.84
N ILE A 75 -2.76 4.67 -4.04
CA ILE A 75 -1.41 4.46 -3.50
C ILE A 75 -0.39 4.19 -4.62
N PHE A 76 -0.78 3.45 -5.65
CA PHE A 76 0.05 3.23 -6.82
C PHE A 76 0.31 4.53 -7.60
N LYS A 77 -0.71 5.38 -7.75
CA LYS A 77 -0.57 6.71 -8.36
C LYS A 77 0.40 7.59 -7.58
N ASP A 78 0.27 7.60 -6.27
CA ASP A 78 1.16 8.38 -5.41
C ASP A 78 2.60 7.85 -5.47
N MET A 79 2.78 6.53 -5.58
CA MET A 79 4.09 5.93 -5.82
C MET A 79 4.73 6.45 -7.11
N LEU A 80 3.98 6.47 -8.22
CA LEU A 80 4.46 6.99 -9.50
C LEU A 80 4.75 8.50 -9.47
N ARG A 81 3.87 9.29 -8.84
CA ARG A 81 4.06 10.74 -8.68
C ARG A 81 5.31 11.11 -7.90
N ASN A 82 5.70 10.25 -6.96
CA ASN A 82 6.94 10.37 -6.21
C ASN A 82 8.17 9.87 -6.98
N GLY A 83 8.03 9.54 -8.27
CA GLY A 83 9.13 9.08 -9.13
C GLY A 83 9.63 7.68 -8.82
N MET A 84 8.87 6.87 -8.08
CA MET A 84 9.26 5.49 -7.78
C MET A 84 8.86 4.54 -8.90
N CYS A 85 9.80 3.71 -9.34
CA CYS A 85 9.54 2.67 -10.32
C CYS A 85 8.82 1.48 -9.65
N PRO A 86 7.65 1.05 -10.14
CA PRO A 86 6.98 -0.17 -9.70
C PRO A 86 7.86 -1.41 -9.89
N ASP A 87 7.76 -2.38 -8.98
CA ASP A 87 8.44 -3.65 -9.14
C ASP A 87 7.51 -4.74 -9.70
N ASN A 88 8.08 -5.92 -9.94
CA ASN A 88 7.34 -7.09 -10.44
C ASN A 88 6.25 -7.59 -9.47
N TYR A 89 6.24 -7.13 -8.22
CA TYR A 89 5.19 -7.43 -7.23
C TYR A 89 4.08 -6.38 -7.25
N THR A 90 4.38 -5.12 -7.56
CA THR A 90 3.40 -4.04 -7.66
C THR A 90 2.39 -4.30 -8.78
N LEU A 91 2.88 -4.63 -9.98
CA LEU A 91 2.04 -4.70 -11.19
C LEU A 91 0.92 -5.74 -11.10
N PRO A 92 1.15 -6.99 -10.62
CA PRO A 92 0.07 -7.97 -10.47
C PRO A 92 -1.06 -7.50 -9.53
N TYR A 93 -0.73 -6.77 -8.46
CA TYR A 93 -1.74 -6.25 -7.53
C TYR A 93 -2.58 -5.16 -8.18
N VAL A 94 -1.93 -4.24 -8.90
CA VAL A 94 -2.61 -3.13 -9.60
C VAL A 94 -3.49 -3.65 -10.73
N LEU A 95 -3.00 -4.59 -11.53
CA LEU A 95 -3.80 -5.21 -12.61
C LEU A 95 -5.03 -5.94 -12.04
N LYS A 96 -4.87 -6.66 -10.92
CA LYS A 96 -5.99 -7.32 -10.24
C LYS A 96 -7.00 -6.31 -9.68
N ALA A 97 -6.54 -5.19 -9.13
CA ALA A 97 -7.41 -4.09 -8.68
C ALA A 97 -8.22 -3.51 -9.87
N CYS A 98 -7.55 -3.27 -11.00
CA CYS A 98 -8.19 -2.76 -12.22
C CYS A 98 -9.24 -3.73 -12.77
N ALA A 99 -8.91 -5.03 -12.85
CA ALA A 99 -9.85 -6.06 -13.29
C ALA A 99 -11.09 -6.12 -12.40
N LYS A 100 -10.90 -6.04 -11.08
CA LYS A 100 -12.01 -5.95 -10.12
C LYS A 100 -12.86 -4.70 -10.35
N MET A 101 -12.26 -3.54 -10.63
CA MET A 101 -13.00 -2.30 -10.88
C MET A 101 -13.73 -2.26 -12.22
N LYS A 102 -13.16 -2.85 -13.27
CA LYS A 102 -13.82 -2.97 -14.59
C LYS A 102 -15.13 -3.75 -14.48
N LYS A 103 -15.17 -4.77 -13.63
CA LYS A 103 -16.41 -5.52 -13.31
C LYS A 103 -17.52 -4.60 -12.75
N PHE A 104 -17.16 -3.48 -12.11
CA PHE A 104 -18.10 -2.52 -11.51
C PHE A 104 -18.34 -1.26 -12.37
N GLY A 105 -17.85 -1.21 -13.62
CA GLY A 105 -18.17 -0.12 -14.56
C GLY A 105 -17.29 1.14 -14.48
N SER A 106 -16.16 1.11 -13.76
CA SER A 106 -15.23 2.25 -13.65
C SER A 106 -14.14 2.21 -14.74
N TRP A 107 -14.47 2.65 -15.96
CA TRP A 107 -13.59 2.54 -17.14
C TRP A 107 -12.38 3.50 -17.16
N GLY A 108 -12.53 4.71 -16.62
CA GLY A 108 -11.51 5.77 -16.76
C GLY A 108 -10.17 5.46 -16.08
N VAL A 109 -10.21 4.73 -14.96
CA VAL A 109 -9.02 4.40 -14.16
C VAL A 109 -8.19 3.28 -14.80
N SER A 110 -8.84 2.29 -15.41
CA SER A 110 -8.14 1.23 -16.13
C SER A 110 -7.42 1.74 -17.38
N SER A 111 -8.01 2.71 -18.10
CA SER A 111 -7.38 3.27 -19.30
C SER A 111 -6.09 4.02 -18.98
N TRP A 112 -6.09 4.82 -17.91
CA TRP A 112 -4.92 5.57 -17.47
C TRP A 112 -3.79 4.64 -16.99
N VAL A 113 -4.12 3.62 -16.18
CA VAL A 113 -3.12 2.67 -15.66
C VAL A 113 -2.45 1.88 -16.80
N LEU A 114 -3.20 1.46 -17.81
CA LEU A 114 -2.64 0.73 -18.96
C LEU A 114 -1.71 1.60 -19.82
N LEU A 115 -2.05 2.88 -19.99
CA LEU A 115 -1.16 3.83 -20.68
C LEU A 115 0.14 3.99 -19.90
N GLU A 116 0.06 4.23 -18.59
CA GLU A 116 1.25 4.48 -17.76
C GLU A 116 2.17 3.25 -17.62
N ILE A 117 1.59 2.05 -17.49
CA ILE A 117 2.37 0.79 -17.46
C ILE A 117 3.00 0.53 -18.84
N GLY A 118 2.32 0.88 -19.94
CA GLY A 118 2.84 0.75 -21.30
C GLY A 118 4.02 1.67 -21.62
N PHE A 119 4.21 2.75 -20.86
CA PHE A 119 5.39 3.63 -20.97
C PHE A 119 6.58 3.16 -20.11
N LEU A 120 6.38 2.21 -19.19
CA LEU A 120 7.40 1.70 -18.27
C LEU A 120 8.09 0.41 -18.76
N VAL A 121 7.65 -0.16 -19.88
CA VAL A 121 8.22 -1.37 -20.55
C VAL A 121 8.81 -0.97 -21.89
#